data_AF-A0A0U3GFD7-F1
#
_entry.id   AF-A0A0U3GFD7-F1
#
_cell.length_a   1.000
_cell.length_b   1.000
_cell.length_c   1.000
_cell.angle_alpha   90.00
_cell.angle_beta   90.00
_cell.angle_gamma   90.00
#
_symmetry.space_group_name_H-M   'P 1'
#
loop_
_entity.id
_entity.type
_entity.pdbx_description
1 polymer ?
#
loop_
_entity_poly.entity_id
_entity_poly.type
_entity_poly.pdbx_seq_one_letter_code
_entity_poly.pdbx_strand_id
1 'polypeptide(L)'
;MSENTADFKYLVCFVLCLTFSVASVAQTPLSAELMAEKIASAEGNEKVEAIIDYVAQHFHTAESIAYGQEGLSLQADNPNDDQSARLLSHLARAHISKRELSLAKKLAERANILAVQSRV
;
A
#
# COMPACT_ATOMS: atom_id res chain seq x y z
N MET A 1 50.54 25.85 -8.05
CA MET A 1 49.23 26.24 -7.45
C MET A 1 48.12 25.36 -8.02
N SER A 2 48.08 24.06 -7.71
CA SER A 2 46.98 23.16 -8.16
C SER A 2 46.32 22.35 -7.04
N GLU A 3 46.71 22.54 -5.77
CA GLU A 3 46.13 21.80 -4.64
C GLU A 3 44.76 22.35 -4.22
N ASN A 4 44.56 23.67 -4.25
CA ASN A 4 43.31 24.30 -3.78
C ASN A 4 42.05 23.96 -4.62
N THR A 5 42.22 23.52 -5.87
CA THR A 5 41.08 23.20 -6.76
C THR A 5 40.52 21.79 -6.55
N ALA A 6 41.29 20.88 -5.96
CA ALA A 6 40.82 19.52 -5.67
C ALA A 6 39.92 19.53 -4.44
N ASP A 7 40.34 20.20 -3.37
CA ASP A 7 39.59 20.33 -2.12
C ASP A 7 38.23 21.01 -2.32
N PHE A 8 38.16 22.01 -3.20
CA PHE A 8 36.90 22.67 -3.55
C PHE A 8 35.92 21.71 -4.24
N LYS A 9 36.40 20.81 -5.11
CA LYS A 9 35.56 19.82 -5.79
C LYS A 9 35.02 18.79 -4.82
N TYR A 10 35.84 18.32 -3.87
CA TYR A 10 35.40 17.39 -2.84
C TYR A 10 34.40 18.04 -1.87
N LEU A 11 34.61 19.31 -1.51
CA LEU A 11 33.68 20.07 -0.68
C LEU A 11 32.31 20.24 -1.36
N VAL A 12 32.29 20.61 -2.65
CA VAL A 12 31.04 20.74 -3.43
C VAL A 12 30.33 19.40 -3.54
N CYS A 13 31.06 18.30 -3.78
CA CYS A 13 30.48 16.97 -3.86
C CYS A 13 29.90 16.51 -2.51
N PHE A 14 30.59 16.80 -1.40
CA PHE A 14 30.15 16.49 -0.04
C PHE A 14 28.88 17.27 0.34
N VAL A 15 28.83 18.57 0.01
CA VAL A 15 27.64 19.41 0.23
C VAL A 15 26.45 18.93 -0.60
N LEU A 16 26.67 18.55 -1.88
CA LEU A 16 25.61 17.97 -2.72
C LEU A 16 25.06 16.66 -2.14
N CYS A 17 25.92 15.74 -1.71
CA CYS A 17 25.49 14.49 -1.09
C CYS A 17 24.66 14.71 0.19
N LEU A 18 25.05 15.67 1.04
CA LEU A 18 24.31 15.99 2.26
C LEU A 18 22.92 16.58 1.98
N THR A 19 22.78 17.39 0.91
CA THR A 19 21.47 17.99 0.55
C THR A 19 20.48 16.99 -0.05
N PHE A 20 20.95 15.89 -0.66
CA PHE A 20 20.06 14.85 -1.19
C PHE A 20 19.55 13.87 -0.13
N SER A 21 20.28 13.69 0.98
CA SER A 21 19.83 12.80 2.07
C SER A 21 18.61 13.33 2.84
N VAL A 22 18.26 14.61 2.70
CA VAL A 22 17.15 15.24 3.43
C VAL A 22 15.81 15.18 2.67
N ALA A 23 15.79 14.70 1.42
CA ALA A 23 14.58 14.57 0.61
C ALA A 23 13.88 13.21 0.78
N SER A 24 14.21 12.44 1.82
CA SER A 24 13.32 11.39 2.30
C SER A 24 12.11 12.08 2.94
N VAL A 25 11.18 12.51 2.11
CA VAL A 25 9.84 12.92 2.55
C VAL A 25 9.22 11.66 3.12
N ALA A 26 9.33 11.49 4.44
CA ALA A 26 8.54 10.53 5.17
C ALA A 26 7.08 10.96 4.99
N GLN A 27 6.39 10.37 4.01
CA GLN A 27 4.96 10.55 3.84
C GLN A 27 4.31 10.18 5.16
N THR A 28 3.79 11.20 5.84
CA THR A 28 3.06 10.99 7.09
C THR A 28 1.87 10.10 6.71
N PRO A 29 1.70 8.92 7.32
CA PRO A 29 0.55 8.07 7.03
C PRO A 29 -0.71 8.90 7.31
N LEU A 30 -1.63 8.90 6.34
CA LEU A 30 -2.91 9.59 6.48
C LEU A 30 -3.60 9.02 7.74
N SER A 31 -4.26 9.86 8.55
CA SER A 31 -4.96 9.32 9.72
C SER A 31 -6.06 8.36 9.28
N ALA A 32 -6.34 7.35 10.11
CA ALA A 32 -7.39 6.37 9.80
C ALA A 32 -8.74 7.03 9.52
N GLU A 33 -9.05 8.13 10.22
CA GLU A 33 -10.26 8.94 10.01
C GLU A 33 -10.33 9.54 8.60
N LEU A 34 -9.24 10.16 8.13
CA LEU A 34 -9.19 10.76 6.79
C LEU A 34 -9.29 9.69 5.69
N MET A 35 -8.71 8.51 5.92
CA MET A 35 -8.84 7.40 4.98
C MET A 35 -10.26 6.85 4.95
N ALA A 36 -10.93 6.74 6.10
CA ALA A 36 -12.33 6.34 6.19
C ALA A 36 -13.26 7.35 5.48
N GLU A 37 -13.00 8.66 5.65
CA GLU A 37 -13.72 9.72 4.92
C GLU A 37 -13.51 9.59 3.41
N LYS A 38 -12.27 9.35 2.96
CA LYS A 38 -11.97 9.10 1.55
C LYS A 38 -12.77 7.91 1.00
N ILE A 39 -12.81 6.79 1.73
CA ILE A 39 -13.60 5.61 1.34
C ILE A 39 -15.09 5.96 1.23
N ALA A 40 -15.62 6.76 2.15
CA ALA A 40 -17.04 7.15 2.14
C ALA A 40 -17.40 8.05 0.95
N SER A 41 -16.48 8.91 0.52
CA SER A 41 -16.69 9.85 -0.58
C SER A 41 -16.42 9.29 -1.99
N ALA A 42 -15.65 8.21 -2.09
CA ALA A 42 -15.24 7.64 -3.37
C ALA A 42 -16.28 6.65 -3.93
N GLU A 43 -16.24 6.40 -5.23
CA GLU A 43 -17.12 5.43 -5.90
C GLU A 43 -16.35 4.49 -6.84
N GLY A 44 -16.96 3.36 -7.21
CA GLY A 44 -16.42 2.40 -8.15
C GLY A 44 -14.99 1.95 -7.84
N ASN A 45 -14.12 1.94 -8.85
CA ASN A 45 -12.73 1.48 -8.72
C ASN A 45 -11.89 2.37 -7.80
N GLU A 46 -12.20 3.67 -7.69
CA GLU A 46 -11.48 4.58 -6.79
C GLU A 46 -11.77 4.25 -5.32
N LYS A 47 -13.02 3.91 -5.01
CA LYS A 47 -13.40 3.43 -3.67
C LYS A 47 -12.63 2.17 -3.29
N VAL A 48 -12.52 1.24 -4.24
CA VAL A 48 -11.76 0.01 -4.06
C VAL A 48 -10.28 0.29 -3.80
N GLU A 49 -9.65 1.23 -4.51
CA GLU A 49 -8.27 1.66 -4.21
C GLU A 49 -8.14 2.26 -2.81
N ALA A 50 -9.06 3.14 -2.42
CA ALA A 50 -9.06 3.74 -1.09
C ALA A 50 -9.19 2.68 0.02
N ILE A 51 -10.01 1.64 -0.21
CA ILE A 51 -10.12 0.48 0.68
C ILE A 51 -8.79 -0.29 0.73
N ILE A 52 -8.16 -0.58 -0.42
CA ILE A 52 -6.87 -1.29 -0.47
C ILE A 52 -5.82 -0.55 0.35
N ASP A 53 -5.71 0.77 0.18
CA ASP A 53 -4.78 1.62 0.93
C ASP A 53 -5.03 1.52 2.44
N TYR A 54 -6.30 1.58 2.86
CA TYR A 54 -6.67 1.48 4.28
C TYR A 54 -6.27 0.13 4.87
N VAL A 55 -6.65 -0.98 4.22
CA VAL A 55 -6.34 -2.33 4.70
C VAL A 55 -4.82 -2.55 4.73
N ALA A 56 -4.08 -2.02 3.75
CA ALA A 56 -2.62 -2.13 3.72
C ALA A 56 -1.94 -1.48 4.92
N GLN A 57 -2.41 -0.29 5.33
CA GLN A 57 -1.83 0.48 6.44
C GLN A 57 -2.35 0.03 7.80
N HIS A 58 -3.60 -0.39 7.90
CA HIS A 58 -4.30 -0.69 9.15
C HIS A 58 -4.65 -2.17 9.33
N PHE A 59 -3.97 -3.10 8.64
CA PHE A 59 -4.31 -4.53 8.56
C PHE A 59 -4.63 -5.23 9.90
N HIS A 60 -4.14 -4.72 11.03
CA HIS A 60 -4.36 -5.32 12.36
C HIS A 60 -5.72 -4.95 13.01
N THR A 61 -6.47 -4.02 12.43
CA THR A 61 -7.75 -3.53 12.97
C THR A 61 -8.94 -4.38 12.52
N ALA A 62 -10.09 -4.25 13.19
CA ALA A 62 -11.31 -4.97 12.80
C ALA A 62 -11.95 -4.31 11.56
N GLU A 63 -11.84 -2.99 11.48
CA GLU A 63 -12.28 -2.14 10.38
C GLU A 63 -11.63 -2.56 9.07
N SER A 64 -10.36 -2.96 9.08
CA SER A 64 -9.67 -3.45 7.88
C SER A 64 -10.30 -4.72 7.31
N ILE A 65 -10.82 -5.61 8.14
CA ILE A 65 -11.54 -6.80 7.66
C ILE A 65 -12.90 -6.38 7.08
N ALA A 66 -13.62 -5.47 7.76
CA ALA A 66 -14.92 -4.98 7.29
C ALA A 66 -14.80 -4.25 5.94
N TYR A 67 -13.90 -3.26 5.84
CA TYR A 67 -13.66 -2.55 4.58
C TYR A 67 -13.16 -3.48 3.48
N GLY A 68 -12.29 -4.44 3.80
CA GLY A 68 -11.84 -5.38 2.79
C GLY A 68 -12.96 -6.28 2.27
N GLN A 69 -13.91 -6.70 3.11
CA GLN A 69 -15.10 -7.45 2.67
C GLN A 69 -16.02 -6.59 1.79
N GLU A 70 -16.20 -5.31 2.14
CA GLU A 70 -16.92 -4.35 1.29
C GLU A 70 -16.25 -4.21 -0.07
N GLY A 71 -14.93 -4.02 -0.12
CA GLY A 71 -14.17 -3.89 -1.35
C GLY A 71 -14.28 -5.13 -2.25
N LEU A 72 -14.23 -6.34 -1.68
CA LEU A 72 -14.46 -7.57 -2.44
C LEU A 72 -15.89 -7.68 -2.99
N SER A 73 -16.88 -7.16 -2.25
CA SER A 73 -18.27 -7.15 -2.70
C SER A 73 -18.48 -6.18 -3.88
N LEU A 74 -17.85 -5.00 -3.84
CA LEU A 74 -17.88 -4.03 -4.95
C LEU A 74 -17.28 -4.60 -6.24
N GLN A 75 -16.26 -5.44 -6.12
CA GLN A 75 -15.62 -6.11 -7.25
C GLN A 75 -16.46 -7.27 -7.83
N ALA A 76 -17.51 -7.74 -7.15
CA ALA A 76 -18.44 -8.71 -7.73
C ALA A 76 -19.25 -8.09 -8.87
N ASP A 77 -19.61 -6.81 -8.74
CA ASP A 77 -20.37 -6.07 -9.74
C ASP A 77 -19.47 -5.43 -10.81
N ASN A 78 -18.22 -5.09 -10.46
CA ASN A 78 -17.22 -4.56 -11.38
C ASN A 78 -15.85 -5.25 -11.20
N PRO A 79 -15.64 -6.40 -11.87
CA PRO A 79 -14.43 -7.21 -11.67
C PRO A 79 -13.15 -6.49 -12.10
N ASN A 80 -12.14 -6.50 -11.23
CA ASN A 80 -10.80 -6.03 -11.53
C ASN A 80 -9.77 -6.93 -10.82
N ASP A 81 -9.16 -7.83 -11.58
CA ASP A 81 -8.29 -8.88 -11.03
C ASP A 81 -7.06 -8.33 -10.31
N ASP A 82 -6.51 -7.19 -10.74
CA ASP A 82 -5.38 -6.55 -10.06
C ASP A 82 -5.78 -6.01 -8.69
N GLN A 83 -6.87 -5.25 -8.63
CA GLN A 83 -7.41 -4.73 -7.37
C GLN A 83 -7.83 -5.86 -6.44
N SER A 84 -8.47 -6.91 -6.97
CA SER A 84 -8.83 -8.10 -6.21
C SER A 84 -7.59 -8.79 -5.63
N ALA A 85 -6.56 -9.01 -6.44
CA ALA A 85 -5.33 -9.65 -5.98
C ALA A 85 -4.65 -8.87 -4.85
N ARG A 86 -4.53 -7.53 -5.00
CA ARG A 86 -3.96 -6.67 -3.97
C ARG A 86 -4.80 -6.70 -2.69
N LEU A 87 -6.11 -6.54 -2.80
CA LEU A 87 -7.02 -6.53 -1.65
C LEU A 87 -6.98 -7.86 -0.87
N LEU A 88 -7.06 -8.99 -1.58
CA LEU A 88 -6.98 -10.32 -0.98
C LEU A 88 -5.63 -10.56 -0.27
N SER A 89 -4.53 -10.08 -0.83
CA SER A 89 -3.21 -10.15 -0.20
C SER A 89 -3.16 -9.39 1.13
N HIS A 90 -3.71 -8.16 1.16
CA HIS A 90 -3.77 -7.38 2.40
C HIS A 90 -4.73 -7.96 3.43
N LEU A 91 -5.88 -8.50 3.00
CA LEU A 91 -6.78 -9.23 3.88
C LEU A 91 -6.15 -10.50 4.45
N ALA A 92 -5.35 -11.24 3.68
CA ALA A 92 -4.61 -12.38 4.20
C ALA A 92 -3.68 -11.96 5.35
N ARG A 93 -2.99 -10.82 5.22
CA ARG A 93 -2.17 -10.24 6.31
C ARG A 93 -3.03 -9.83 7.51
N ALA A 94 -4.22 -9.27 7.28
CA ALA A 94 -5.15 -8.93 8.35
C ALA A 94 -5.58 -10.17 9.15
N HIS A 95 -5.96 -11.26 8.46
CA HIS A 95 -6.34 -12.52 9.10
C HIS A 95 -5.15 -13.22 9.81
N ILE A 96 -3.92 -13.08 9.31
CA ILE A 96 -2.72 -13.52 10.04
C ILE A 96 -2.62 -12.80 11.40
N SER A 97 -2.86 -11.49 11.45
CA SER A 97 -2.83 -10.72 12.71
C SER A 97 -3.84 -11.21 13.74
N LYS A 98 -4.96 -11.78 13.28
CA LYS A 98 -6.01 -12.39 14.10
C LYS A 98 -5.79 -13.88 14.39
N ARG A 99 -4.69 -14.47 13.91
CA ARG A 99 -4.36 -15.90 14.02
C ARG A 99 -5.31 -16.82 13.25
N GLU A 100 -6.04 -16.30 12.27
CA GLU A 100 -6.99 -17.03 11.43
C GLU A 100 -6.29 -17.64 10.20
N LEU A 101 -5.28 -18.49 10.46
CA LEU A 101 -4.30 -18.92 9.45
C LEU A 101 -4.92 -19.70 8.28
N SER A 102 -5.99 -20.47 8.52
CA SER A 102 -6.69 -21.21 7.47
C SER A 102 -7.34 -20.28 6.45
N LEU A 103 -7.96 -19.20 6.93
CA LEU A 103 -8.59 -18.20 6.07
C LEU A 103 -7.54 -17.36 5.35
N ALA A 104 -6.51 -16.92 6.08
CA ALA A 104 -5.38 -16.20 5.48
C ALA A 104 -4.74 -16.96 4.31
N LYS A 105 -4.53 -18.27 4.48
CA LYS A 105 -3.99 -19.13 3.43
C LYS A 105 -4.87 -19.12 2.17
N LYS A 106 -6.19 -19.33 2.32
CA LYS A 106 -7.13 -19.32 1.19
C LYS A 106 -7.13 -18.00 0.43
N LEU A 107 -7.09 -16.88 1.17
CA LEU A 107 -7.05 -15.54 0.59
C LEU A 107 -5.74 -15.31 -0.18
N ALA A 108 -4.60 -15.70 0.39
CA ALA A 108 -3.30 -15.58 -0.26
C ALA A 108 -3.21 -16.44 -1.54
N GLU A 109 -3.73 -17.67 -1.51
CA GLU A 109 -3.79 -18.55 -2.69
C GLU A 109 -4.65 -17.91 -3.80
N ARG A 110 -5.81 -17.36 -3.46
CA ARG A 110 -6.68 -16.69 -4.43
C ARG A 110 -6.03 -15.42 -4.99
N ALA A 111 -5.38 -14.63 -4.14
CA ALA A 111 -4.62 -13.45 -4.57
C ALA A 111 -3.56 -13.83 -5.61
N ASN A 112 -2.82 -14.92 -5.37
CA ASN A 112 -1.80 -15.38 -6.28
C ASN A 112 -2.37 -15.83 -7.64
N ILE A 113 -3.51 -16.53 -7.64
CA ILE A 113 -4.19 -16.93 -8.89
C ILE A 113 -4.54 -15.69 -9.72
N LEU A 114 -5.17 -14.68 -9.10
CA LEU A 114 -5.58 -13.46 -9.79
C LEU A 114 -4.38 -12.63 -10.27
N ALA A 115 -3.33 -12.53 -9.47
CA ALA A 115 -2.11 -11.80 -9.85
C ALA A 115 -1.36 -12.44 -11.04
N VAL A 116 -1.48 -13.76 -11.22
CA VAL A 116 -0.94 -14.45 -12.40
C VAL A 116 -1.80 -14.16 -13.63
N GLN A 117 -3.12 -14.09 -13.46
CA GLN A 117 -4.07 -13.80 -14.54
C GLN A 117 -3.99 -12.35 -15.02
N SER A 118 -3.76 -11.39 -14.13
CA SER A 118 -3.69 -9.96 -14.46
C SER A 118 -2.39 -9.53 -15.18
N ARG A 119 -1.36 -10.40 -15.22
CA ARG A 119 -0.09 -10.14 -15.92
C ARG A 119 -0.11 -10.47 -17.41
N VAL A 120 -1.25 -10.96 -17.93
CA VAL A 120 -1.48 -11.28 -19.35
C VAL A 120 -2.31 -10.18 -19.98
#